data_AF-A0AAV1AYM7-F1
#
_entry.id   AF-A0AAV1AYM7-F1
#
_cell.length_a   1.000
_cell.length_b   1.000
_cell.length_c   1.000
_cell.angle_alpha   90.00
_cell.angle_beta   90.00
_cell.angle_gamma   90.00
#
_symmetry.space_group_name_H-M   'P 1'
#
loop_
_entity.id
_entity.type
_entity.pdbx_description
1 polymer ?
#
loop_
_entity_poly.entity_id
_entity_poly.type
_entity_poly.pdbx_seq_one_letter_code
_entity_poly.pdbx_strand_id
1 'polypeptide(L)'
;MPIIRLGVRRMQGQEIKYLIINSIKIGYHHFDCAADYKNETEVGEAFKEAFDTGFVKREDIFITTKLWNSDHGHVVEACKDSLKKLQLDYLDLYLVHFPVATRHTGVGTTDSALG
;
A
#
# COMPACT_ATOMS: atom_id res chain seq x y z
N MET A 1 -7.73 10.66 -10.31
CA MET A 1 -7.95 9.34 -9.69
C MET A 1 -8.67 8.43 -10.69
N PRO A 2 -8.05 7.31 -11.11
CA PRO A 2 -8.71 6.32 -11.98
C PRO A 2 -9.90 5.64 -11.29
N ILE A 3 -10.96 5.35 -12.05
CA ILE A 3 -12.24 4.85 -11.50
C ILE A 3 -12.22 3.35 -11.18
N ILE A 4 -11.40 2.56 -11.90
CA ILE A 4 -11.16 1.14 -11.62
C ILE A 4 -9.88 1.03 -10.80
N ARG A 5 -9.92 0.25 -9.71
CA ARG A 5 -8.78 0.02 -8.82
C ARG A 5 -8.60 -1.47 -8.55
N LEU A 6 -7.35 -1.90 -8.41
CA LEU A 6 -7.01 -3.25 -8.00
C LEU A 6 -6.71 -3.27 -6.49
N GLY A 7 -7.53 -4.00 -5.72
CA GLY A 7 -7.25 -4.23 -4.30
C GLY A 7 -6.30 -5.40 -4.08
N VAL A 8 -5.30 -5.23 -3.22
CA VAL A 8 -4.27 -6.26 -2.94
C VAL A 8 -4.49 -7.04 -1.64
N ARG A 9 -5.65 -6.87 -1.00
CA ARG A 9 -5.98 -7.54 0.27
C ARG A 9 -5.97 -9.07 0.08
N ARG A 10 -5.39 -9.79 1.05
CA ARG A 10 -5.26 -11.27 1.10
C ARG A 10 -4.36 -11.88 0.02
N MET A 11 -3.64 -11.07 -0.77
CA MET A 11 -2.57 -11.58 -1.62
C MET A 11 -1.32 -11.80 -0.76
N GLN A 12 -0.61 -12.91 -0.97
CA GLN A 12 0.57 -13.28 -0.18
C GLN A 12 1.67 -13.87 -1.07
N GLY A 13 2.92 -13.72 -0.61
CA GLY A 13 4.07 -14.34 -1.23
C GLY A 13 4.45 -13.73 -2.58
N GLN A 14 5.28 -14.47 -3.33
CA GLN A 14 5.89 -13.98 -4.56
C GLN A 14 4.90 -13.74 -5.71
N GLU A 15 3.67 -14.28 -5.62
CA GLU A 15 2.64 -14.08 -6.63
C GLU A 15 2.18 -12.62 -6.74
N ILE A 16 2.31 -11.83 -5.65
CA ILE A 16 1.99 -10.39 -5.65
C ILE A 16 2.75 -9.67 -6.73
N LYS A 17 4.06 -9.93 -6.85
CA LYS A 17 4.92 -9.24 -7.80
C LYS A 17 4.48 -9.51 -9.23
N TYR A 18 4.25 -10.78 -9.56
CA TYR A 18 3.73 -11.16 -10.87
C TYR A 18 2.38 -10.51 -11.15
N LEU A 19 1.47 -10.52 -10.18
CA LEU A 19 0.13 -9.94 -10.31
C LEU A 19 0.18 -8.44 -10.57
N ILE A 20 0.99 -7.68 -9.82
CA ILE A 20 1.13 -6.22 -10.00
C ILE A 20 1.68 -5.92 -11.40
N ILE A 21 2.77 -6.56 -11.80
CA ILE A 21 3.38 -6.32 -13.13
C ILE A 21 2.41 -6.64 -14.27
N ASN A 22 1.69 -7.77 -14.19
CA ASN A 22 0.70 -8.11 -15.22
C ASN A 22 -0.51 -7.19 -15.19
N SER A 23 -0.92 -6.71 -14.01
CA SER A 23 -2.01 -5.74 -13.89
C SER A 23 -1.66 -4.43 -14.59
N ILE A 24 -0.43 -3.93 -14.43
CA ILE A 24 0.04 -2.76 -15.17
C ILE A 24 0.04 -3.06 -16.68
N LYS A 25 0.50 -4.26 -17.11
CA LYS A 25 0.49 -4.67 -18.53
C LYS A 25 -0.89 -4.67 -19.18
N ILE A 26 -1.93 -5.02 -18.43
CA ILE A 26 -3.31 -5.03 -18.93
C ILE A 26 -4.04 -3.70 -18.71
N GLY A 27 -3.33 -2.66 -18.23
CA GLY A 27 -3.84 -1.28 -18.17
C GLY A 27 -4.35 -0.82 -16.80
N TYR A 28 -4.05 -1.52 -15.70
CA TYR A 28 -4.35 -0.99 -14.36
C TYR A 28 -3.38 0.13 -13.98
N HIS A 29 -3.96 1.28 -13.66
CA HIS A 29 -3.25 2.48 -13.20
C HIS A 29 -3.61 2.88 -11.77
N HIS A 30 -4.38 2.06 -11.03
CA HIS A 30 -4.78 2.38 -9.66
C HIS A 30 -4.73 1.14 -8.77
N PHE A 31 -3.94 1.21 -7.71
CA PHE A 31 -3.74 0.14 -6.74
C PHE A 31 -4.17 0.58 -5.34
N ASP A 32 -4.91 -0.31 -4.67
CA ASP A 32 -5.43 -0.11 -3.32
C ASP A 32 -4.70 -1.05 -2.35
N CYS A 33 -3.86 -0.45 -1.52
CA CYS A 33 -3.05 -1.05 -0.47
C CYS A 33 -3.59 -0.69 0.92
N ALA A 34 -3.04 -1.30 1.97
CA ALA A 34 -3.21 -0.86 3.35
C ALA A 34 -2.07 -1.43 4.20
N ALA A 35 -1.64 -0.71 5.24
CA ALA A 35 -0.67 -1.21 6.20
C ALA A 35 -1.10 -2.57 6.79
N ASP A 36 -2.40 -2.75 7.03
CA ASP A 36 -2.97 -3.97 7.62
C ASP A 36 -2.93 -5.20 6.71
N TYR A 37 -2.73 -5.03 5.42
CA TYR A 37 -2.66 -6.18 4.51
C TYR A 37 -1.33 -6.93 4.64
N LYS A 38 -0.35 -6.35 5.36
CA LYS A 38 0.97 -6.91 5.66
C LYS A 38 1.73 -7.38 4.41
N ASN A 39 1.48 -6.71 3.28
CA ASN A 39 2.07 -7.04 1.99
C ASN A 39 2.56 -5.81 1.20
N GLU A 40 2.68 -4.66 1.86
CA GLU A 40 3.17 -3.42 1.23
C GLU A 40 4.62 -3.55 0.74
N THR A 41 5.45 -4.35 1.40
CA THR A 41 6.85 -4.58 1.00
C THR A 41 6.91 -5.27 -0.36
N GLU A 42 6.16 -6.37 -0.54
CA GLU A 42 6.11 -7.14 -1.78
C GLU A 42 5.49 -6.33 -2.93
N VAL A 43 4.48 -5.51 -2.63
CA VAL A 43 3.93 -4.56 -3.60
C VAL A 43 4.97 -3.50 -3.98
N GLY A 44 5.72 -2.97 -3.00
CA GLY A 44 6.76 -1.98 -3.23
C GLY A 44 7.91 -2.49 -4.09
N GLU A 45 8.32 -3.75 -3.91
CA GLU A 45 9.29 -4.42 -4.78
C GLU A 45 8.79 -4.50 -6.24
N ALA A 46 7.51 -4.79 -6.44
CA ALA A 46 6.90 -4.86 -7.76
C ALA A 46 6.81 -3.49 -8.44
N PHE A 47 6.43 -2.44 -7.69
CA PHE A 47 6.41 -1.08 -8.21
C PHE A 47 7.81 -0.58 -8.57
N LYS A 48 8.79 -0.82 -7.69
CA LYS A 48 10.18 -0.46 -7.98
C LYS A 48 10.69 -1.12 -9.25
N GLU A 49 10.44 -2.42 -9.45
CA GLU A 49 10.80 -3.08 -10.71
C GLU A 49 10.10 -2.44 -11.91
N ALA A 50 8.80 -2.16 -11.82
CA ALA A 50 8.04 -1.54 -12.91
C ALA A 50 8.60 -0.16 -13.28
N PHE A 51 9.01 0.64 -12.29
CA PHE A 51 9.59 1.97 -12.51
C PHE A 51 11.03 1.90 -13.02
N ASP A 52 11.88 1.07 -12.40
CA ASP A 52 13.30 0.93 -12.76
C ASP A 52 13.47 0.35 -14.18
N THR A 53 12.58 -0.54 -14.61
CA THR A 53 12.58 -1.10 -15.97
C THR A 53 11.99 -0.14 -17.01
N GLY A 54 11.43 0.99 -16.58
CA GLY A 54 10.74 1.95 -17.46
C GLY A 54 9.42 1.42 -18.02
N PHE A 55 8.85 0.38 -17.42
CA PHE A 55 7.58 -0.20 -17.85
C PHE A 55 6.41 0.78 -17.69
N VAL A 56 6.46 1.60 -16.63
CA VAL A 56 5.53 2.69 -16.37
C VAL A 56 6.24 3.77 -15.58
N LYS A 57 5.79 5.03 -15.66
CA LYS A 57 6.32 6.10 -14.81
C LYS A 57 5.56 6.15 -13.49
N ARG A 58 6.21 6.67 -12.45
CA ARG A 58 5.58 6.81 -11.12
C ARG A 58 4.32 7.67 -11.20
N GLU A 59 4.33 8.76 -11.96
CA GLU A 59 3.18 9.67 -12.14
C GLU A 59 1.99 9.05 -12.90
N ASP A 60 2.19 7.93 -13.60
CA ASP A 60 1.12 7.24 -14.33
C ASP A 60 0.38 6.21 -13.45
N ILE A 61 0.84 5.97 -12.23
CA ILE A 61 0.24 5.02 -11.28
C ILE A 61 -0.35 5.78 -10.09
N PHE A 62 -1.61 5.51 -9.77
CA PHE A 62 -2.30 6.05 -8.61
C PHE A 62 -2.27 5.04 -7.46
N ILE A 63 -1.60 5.37 -6.35
CA ILE A 63 -1.41 4.45 -5.23
C ILE A 63 -2.16 4.97 -4.01
N THR A 64 -3.10 4.16 -3.53
CA THR A 64 -3.83 4.41 -2.28
C THR A 64 -3.30 3.48 -1.19
N THR A 65 -3.02 4.00 0.00
CA THR A 65 -2.87 3.17 1.22
C THR A 65 -3.65 3.76 2.39
N LYS A 66 -3.68 3.05 3.53
CA LYS A 66 -4.59 3.32 4.63
C LYS A 66 -3.87 3.29 5.99
N LEU A 67 -4.10 4.33 6.79
CA LEU A 67 -3.70 4.43 8.19
C LEU A 67 -4.48 3.42 9.03
N TRP A 68 -3.78 2.58 9.79
CA TRP A 68 -4.42 1.62 10.67
C TRP A 68 -4.90 2.24 11.99
N ASN A 69 -5.87 1.57 12.63
CA ASN A 69 -6.62 2.06 13.78
C ASN A 69 -5.75 2.35 15.01
N SER A 70 -4.66 1.60 15.21
CA SER A 70 -3.75 1.79 16.35
C SER A 70 -2.79 2.97 16.14
N ASP A 71 -2.75 3.55 14.94
CA ASP A 71 -1.82 4.62 14.54
C ASP A 71 -2.52 6.00 14.38
N HIS A 72 -3.76 6.16 14.82
CA HIS A 72 -4.48 7.44 14.74
C HIS A 72 -3.77 8.61 15.47
N GLY A 73 -2.89 8.31 16.43
CA GLY A 73 -2.02 9.29 17.10
C GLY A 73 -0.58 9.38 16.55
N HIS A 74 -0.22 8.52 15.59
CA HIS A 74 1.14 8.33 15.04
C HIS A 74 1.12 8.39 13.50
N VAL A 75 0.33 9.31 12.96
CA VAL A 75 -0.04 9.37 11.53
C VAL A 75 1.17 9.54 10.62
N VAL A 76 2.13 10.40 11.01
CA VAL A 76 3.30 10.71 10.19
C VAL A 76 4.25 9.53 10.14
N GLU A 77 4.47 8.87 11.28
CA GLU A 77 5.32 7.70 11.41
C GLU A 77 4.76 6.52 10.62
N ALA A 78 3.45 6.27 10.74
CA ALA A 78 2.76 5.22 9.99
C ALA A 78 2.77 5.47 8.47
N CYS A 79 2.55 6.71 8.04
CA CYS A 79 2.64 7.08 6.63
C CYS A 79 4.06 6.87 6.08
N LYS A 80 5.10 7.28 6.83
CA LYS A 80 6.50 7.06 6.44
C LYS A 80 6.86 5.58 6.38
N ASP A 81 6.33 4.75 7.26
CA ASP A 81 6.52 3.31 7.23
C ASP A 81 5.90 2.68 5.97
N SER A 82 4.66 3.05 5.62
CA SER A 82 4.04 2.60 4.35
C SER A 82 4.79 3.09 3.12
N LEU A 83 5.22 4.36 3.08
CA LEU A 83 6.05 4.89 1.98
C LEU A 83 7.36 4.11 1.82
N LYS A 84 8.02 3.79 2.94
CA LYS A 84 9.25 2.99 2.95
C LYS A 84 9.00 1.58 2.41
N LYS A 85 7.95 0.90 2.88
CA LYS A 85 7.59 -0.46 2.43
C LYS A 85 7.20 -0.49 0.95
N LEU A 86 6.40 0.46 0.51
CA LEU A 86 6.00 0.61 -0.89
C LEU A 86 7.12 1.16 -1.79
N GLN A 87 8.25 1.60 -1.21
CA GLN A 87 9.38 2.22 -1.90
C GLN A 87 8.98 3.45 -2.74
N LEU A 88 8.21 4.35 -2.14
CA LEU A 88 7.68 5.56 -2.77
C LEU A 88 8.09 6.82 -2.01
N ASP A 89 8.19 7.93 -2.73
CA ASP A 89 8.37 9.26 -2.13
C ASP A 89 7.05 9.93 -1.75
N TYR A 90 5.94 9.55 -2.41
CA TYR A 90 4.60 10.07 -2.14
C TYR A 90 3.50 9.04 -2.42
N LEU A 91 2.34 9.24 -1.77
CA LEU A 91 1.09 8.53 -2.01
C LEU A 91 0.12 9.46 -2.75
N ASP A 92 -0.67 8.91 -3.67
CA ASP A 92 -1.72 9.67 -4.36
C ASP A 92 -2.95 9.88 -3.48
N LEU A 93 -3.20 8.94 -2.57
CA LEU A 93 -4.27 9.00 -1.59
C LEU A 93 -3.90 8.23 -0.32
N TYR A 94 -4.13 8.86 0.84
CA TYR A 94 -3.97 8.22 2.15
C TYR A 94 -5.28 8.33 2.93
N LEU A 95 -5.83 7.19 3.34
CA LEU A 95 -7.14 7.10 3.99
C LEU A 95 -7.02 6.68 5.45
N VAL A 96 -7.96 7.12 6.28
CA VAL A 96 -8.22 6.48 7.57
C VAL A 96 -8.92 5.15 7.30
N HIS A 97 -8.34 4.01 7.71
CA HIS A 97 -8.89 2.69 7.36
C HIS A 97 -10.26 2.45 8.01
N PHE A 98 -10.41 2.81 9.29
CA PHE A 98 -11.69 2.81 9.99
C PHE A 98 -11.81 4.02 10.91
N PRO A 99 -13.02 4.53 11.18
CA PRO A 99 -13.23 5.67 12.08
C PRO A 99 -13.07 5.33 13.57
N VAL A 100 -12.47 4.19 13.92
CA VAL A 100 -12.34 3.69 15.29
C VAL A 100 -10.86 3.64 15.67
N ALA A 101 -10.45 4.46 16.63
CA ALA A 101 -9.11 4.40 17.18
C ALA A 101 -8.98 3.23 18.18
N THR A 102 -7.84 2.52 18.15
CA THR A 102 -7.49 1.48 19.12
C THR A 102 -6.22 1.84 19.88
N ARG A 103 -5.84 1.05 20.88
CA ARG A 103 -4.59 1.23 21.62
C ARG A 103 -3.39 1.11 20.66
N HIS A 104 -2.44 2.03 20.74
CA HIS A 104 -1.22 1.96 19.94
C HIS A 104 -0.40 0.72 20.29
N THR A 105 0.01 -0.01 19.26
CA THR A 105 0.74 -1.28 19.34
C THR A 105 2.17 -1.18 18.80
N GLY A 106 2.54 -0.03 18.25
CA GLY A 106 3.79 0.20 17.52
C GLY A 106 3.53 0.35 16.03
N VAL A 107 4.24 1.27 15.38
CA VAL A 107 4.09 1.54 13.94
C VAL A 107 4.35 0.27 13.13
N GLY A 108 3.44 -0.03 12.20
CA GLY A 108 3.52 -1.22 11.36
C GLY A 108 3.04 -2.52 12.02
N THR A 109 2.64 -2.48 13.30
CA THR A 109 1.95 -3.59 13.96
C THR A 109 0.44 -3.37 13.85
N THR A 110 -0.19 -4.09 12.93
CA THR A 110 -1.60 -3.86 12.59
C THR A 110 -2.54 -4.90 13.18
N ASP A 111 -2.05 -5.81 14.02
CA ASP A 111 -2.92 -6.77 14.67
C ASP A 111 -3.96 -6.06 15.56
N SER A 112 -5.15 -6.65 15.61
CA SER A 112 -6.26 -6.11 16.39
C SER A 112 -5.89 -6.07 17.87
N ALA A 113 -6.17 -4.95 18.53
CA ALA A 113 -6.10 -4.88 19.99
C ALA A 113 -7.14 -5.79 20.69
N LEU A 114 -8.07 -6.38 19.92
CA LEU A 114 -9.07 -7.34 20.39
C LEU A 114 -8.66 -8.82 20.21
N GLY A 115 -7.48 -9.08 19.62
CA GLY A 115 -7.07 -10.43 19.21
C GLY A 115 -7.45 -10.73 17.76
#